data_AF-A0A8J6TTH9-F1
#
_entry.id   AF-A0A8J6TTH9-F1
#
_cell.length_a   1.000
_cell.length_b   1.000
_cell.length_c   1.000
_cell.angle_alpha   90.00
_cell.angle_beta   90.00
_cell.angle_gamma   90.00
#
_symmetry.space_group_name_H-M   'P 1'
#
loop_
_entity.id
_entity.type
_entity.pdbx_description
1 polymer ?
#
loop_
_entity_poly.entity_id
_entity_poly.type
_entity_poly.pdbx_seq_one_letter_code
_entity_poly.pdbx_strand_id
1 'polypeptide(L)'
;MSAFFLCTAIYAQFGELLPGSSALIYDEKSGVHKLLDGANFVYQGNTMYCDSAYYFEKNRTIRAYGNVHIRKTDNVNLFCDSLCYYSSNGLATLWGNVRATDSQYRLTTDSMTYNTRNEQGIYRNGGKIENMLKPEVLTSKIGYFYPNSKNFFFRTNVVYTSDELRMTTDSLQYKYQKSTCYFYGPTCIVTEDAFMEGERGWYNMETEDGSLIKNAVIEQESRIIKGDSLLYAPKSKIAEGFCDVFIHDTKDSIAFYGHYAIMDDSLKYSLLTDDAMIIKYQKEDTLHIHADTLYNKNDSLDNRVLTLGYHGVKIFSSKIQGIGDSLSYAKADGYMELYKKPILWAQKGELKGDSMRVYMNDSTIHEARIWGKATGVMEIDSGKYYNQIGGTEMFAYFVKNELTSAKVIGNAQTIYFPEDEDKNPRLPDSIQPIDSTKTTIPDLDFTSPSPIDSLPVFNETDSMQVELQPTDTLTINDTLTDSLALKQPVVIKRMGMNRFYASEIKIYLDSGEVIGVTYYEQPDGVFYPMDKINKEEQFIQHFSTNFALRPKSVADLLKD
;
A
#
# COMPACT_ATOMS: atom_id res chain seq x y z
N MET A 1 -37.69 12.02 -23.33
CA MET A 1 -38.04 13.02 -22.30
C MET A 1 -37.99 14.36 -23.00
N SER A 2 -39.15 14.82 -23.47
CA SER A 2 -39.26 15.89 -24.46
C SER A 2 -39.46 17.25 -23.79
N ALA A 3 -38.69 18.23 -24.22
CA ALA A 3 -39.12 19.62 -24.36
C ALA A 3 -39.49 20.35 -23.07
N PHE A 4 -38.49 20.88 -22.36
CA PHE A 4 -38.72 22.12 -21.61
C PHE A 4 -38.84 23.26 -22.63
N PHE A 5 -40.07 23.69 -22.93
CA PHE A 5 -40.42 24.76 -23.88
C PHE A 5 -40.25 24.46 -25.38
N LEU A 6 -40.72 23.31 -25.86
CA LEU A 6 -41.14 23.20 -27.27
C LEU A 6 -42.65 23.08 -27.34
N CYS A 7 -43.29 24.20 -27.68
CA CYS A 7 -44.49 24.14 -28.48
C CYS A 7 -44.22 24.91 -29.77
N THR A 8 -44.16 24.18 -30.88
CA THR A 8 -44.15 24.73 -32.24
C THR A 8 -45.54 25.27 -32.55
N ALA A 9 -45.84 26.46 -32.07
CA ALA A 9 -46.93 27.28 -32.58
C ALA A 9 -46.53 28.75 -32.40
N ILE A 10 -46.18 29.39 -33.52
CA ILE A 10 -46.00 30.83 -33.59
C ILE A 10 -47.38 31.46 -33.46
N TYR A 11 -47.74 31.91 -32.26
CA TYR A 11 -48.61 33.06 -32.08
C TYR A 11 -48.09 33.86 -30.90
N ALA A 12 -47.59 35.06 -31.20
CA ALA A 12 -47.29 36.08 -30.21
C ALA A 12 -48.62 36.63 -29.69
N GLN A 13 -49.20 35.92 -28.72
CA GLN A 13 -50.32 36.40 -27.92
C GLN A 13 -50.01 36.00 -26.47
N PHE A 14 -50.32 36.89 -25.52
CA PHE A 14 -50.23 36.58 -24.10
C PHE A 14 -51.03 35.28 -23.85
N GLY A 15 -50.46 34.37 -23.07
CA GLY A 15 -50.98 33.01 -22.89
C GLY A 15 -52.44 32.94 -22.39
N GLU A 16 -53.05 31.76 -22.47
CA GLU A 16 -54.43 31.56 -22.00
C GLU A 16 -54.52 31.78 -20.48
N LEU A 17 -55.42 32.68 -20.04
CA LEU A 17 -55.66 32.93 -18.62
C LEU A 17 -56.45 31.78 -18.01
N LEU A 18 -56.06 31.36 -16.81
CA LEU A 18 -56.73 30.29 -16.06
C LEU A 18 -57.77 30.87 -15.10
N PRO A 19 -58.77 30.06 -14.68
CA PRO A 19 -59.73 30.47 -13.66
C PRO A 19 -59.03 30.99 -12.39
N GLY A 20 -59.52 32.13 -11.87
CA GLY A 20 -58.94 32.78 -10.70
C GLY A 20 -57.77 33.73 -11.00
N SER A 21 -57.38 33.91 -12.27
CA SER A 21 -56.46 34.99 -12.66
C SER A 21 -57.18 36.34 -12.64
N SER A 22 -56.46 37.39 -12.24
CA SER A 22 -56.92 38.76 -12.36
C SER A 22 -57.01 39.24 -13.81
N ALA A 23 -57.67 40.38 -14.02
CA ALA A 23 -57.83 40.98 -15.33
C ALA A 23 -56.48 41.45 -15.90
N LEU A 24 -56.25 41.15 -17.18
CA LEU A 24 -55.08 41.61 -17.92
C LEU A 24 -55.17 43.12 -18.19
N ILE A 25 -54.27 43.91 -17.60
CA ILE A 25 -54.19 45.35 -17.80
C ILE A 25 -53.10 45.66 -18.82
N TYR A 26 -53.43 46.36 -19.90
CA TYR A 26 -52.45 46.83 -20.88
C TYR A 26 -52.12 48.30 -20.66
N ASP A 27 -50.83 48.62 -20.57
CA ASP A 27 -50.33 49.99 -20.48
C ASP A 27 -49.74 50.41 -21.82
N GLU A 28 -50.52 51.17 -22.60
CA GLU A 28 -50.17 51.60 -23.97
C GLU A 28 -48.89 52.44 -24.03
N LYS A 29 -48.56 53.18 -22.96
CA LYS A 29 -47.36 54.04 -22.94
C LYS A 29 -46.09 53.21 -22.79
N SER A 30 -46.13 52.15 -21.98
CA SER A 30 -44.98 51.29 -21.72
C SER A 30 -44.94 50.04 -22.61
N GLY A 31 -46.06 49.65 -23.23
CA GLY A 31 -46.18 48.41 -24.01
C GLY A 31 -46.08 47.17 -23.12
N VAL A 32 -46.60 47.26 -21.90
CA VAL A 32 -46.50 46.21 -20.87
C VAL A 32 -47.89 45.69 -20.52
N HIS A 33 -48.06 44.38 -20.57
CA HIS A 33 -49.22 43.70 -20.00
C HIS A 33 -48.95 43.36 -18.53
N LYS A 34 -49.88 43.66 -17.65
CA LYS A 34 -49.79 43.48 -16.19
C LYS A 34 -50.92 42.57 -15.72
N LEU A 35 -50.56 41.57 -14.93
CA LEU A 35 -51.48 40.80 -14.10
C LEU A 35 -51.11 41.07 -12.64
N LEU A 36 -52.03 41.64 -11.89
CA LEU A 36 -51.85 42.03 -10.48
C LEU A 36 -52.84 41.26 -9.60
N ASP A 37 -52.49 40.94 -8.36
CA ASP A 37 -53.41 40.26 -7.41
C ASP A 37 -53.80 38.83 -7.84
N GLY A 38 -52.83 38.04 -8.27
CA GLY A 38 -53.00 36.63 -8.66
C GLY A 38 -52.98 36.44 -10.18
N ALA A 39 -51.86 35.93 -10.68
CA ALA A 39 -51.60 35.73 -12.10
C ALA A 39 -51.47 34.22 -12.40
N ASN A 40 -52.51 33.66 -13.00
CA ASN A 40 -52.58 32.24 -13.38
C ASN A 40 -52.76 32.13 -14.90
N PHE A 41 -51.75 31.63 -15.60
CA PHE A 41 -51.77 31.60 -17.08
C PHE A 41 -50.99 30.43 -17.66
N VAL A 42 -51.34 30.03 -18.88
CA VAL A 42 -50.63 29.01 -19.65
C VAL A 42 -49.70 29.70 -20.64
N TYR A 43 -48.39 29.47 -20.52
CA TYR A 43 -47.40 30.02 -21.43
C TYR A 43 -46.52 28.92 -22.02
N GLN A 44 -46.51 28.83 -23.36
CA GLN A 44 -45.76 27.80 -24.11
C GLN A 44 -46.02 26.37 -23.61
N GLY A 45 -47.28 26.07 -23.25
CA GLY A 45 -47.71 24.77 -22.75
C GLY A 45 -47.44 24.50 -21.27
N ASN A 46 -46.81 25.43 -20.55
CA ASN A 46 -46.59 25.35 -19.11
C ASN A 46 -47.61 26.18 -18.34
N THR A 47 -48.09 25.66 -17.21
CA THR A 47 -49.01 26.36 -16.33
C THR A 47 -48.21 27.16 -15.31
N MET A 48 -48.44 28.46 -15.21
CA MET A 48 -47.73 29.35 -14.28
C MET A 48 -48.72 29.99 -13.30
N TYR A 49 -48.33 30.03 -12.02
CA TYR A 49 -49.04 30.67 -10.91
C TYR A 49 -48.08 31.63 -10.22
N CYS A 50 -48.52 32.85 -9.89
CA CYS A 50 -47.73 33.83 -9.13
C CYS A 50 -48.62 34.97 -8.60
N ASP A 51 -48.10 35.79 -7.69
CA ASP A 51 -48.85 36.92 -7.13
C ASP A 51 -48.98 38.08 -8.14
N SER A 52 -47.93 38.33 -8.94
CA SER A 52 -47.98 39.30 -10.04
C SER A 52 -47.07 38.93 -11.21
N ALA A 53 -47.49 39.28 -12.43
CA ALA A 53 -46.73 39.06 -13.65
C ALA A 53 -46.78 40.25 -14.61
N TYR A 54 -45.64 40.51 -15.27
CA TYR A 54 -45.45 41.58 -16.23
C TYR A 54 -44.89 40.99 -17.53
N TYR A 55 -45.56 41.24 -18.65
CA TYR A 55 -45.08 40.87 -19.97
C TYR A 55 -44.73 42.11 -20.78
N PHE A 56 -43.45 42.23 -21.10
CA PHE A 56 -42.88 43.30 -21.90
C PHE A 56 -42.85 42.86 -23.36
N GLU A 57 -43.84 43.31 -24.15
CA GLU A 57 -44.04 42.84 -25.52
C GLU A 57 -42.84 43.18 -26.43
N LYS A 58 -42.35 44.42 -26.36
CA LYS A 58 -41.19 44.91 -27.14
C LYS A 58 -39.94 44.05 -26.96
N ASN A 59 -39.69 43.59 -25.74
CA ASN A 59 -38.49 42.84 -25.37
C ASN A 59 -38.76 41.33 -25.23
N ARG A 60 -40.00 40.88 -25.47
CA ARG A 60 -40.46 39.49 -25.29
C ARG A 60 -40.02 38.87 -23.95
N THR A 61 -40.15 39.65 -22.88
CA THR A 61 -39.67 39.29 -21.53
C THR A 61 -40.85 39.14 -20.59
N ILE A 62 -40.86 38.06 -19.81
CA ILE A 62 -41.82 37.85 -18.72
C ILE A 62 -41.09 38.05 -17.40
N ARG A 63 -41.69 38.81 -16.48
CA ARG A 63 -41.25 38.89 -15.09
C ARG A 63 -42.40 38.47 -14.19
N ALA A 64 -42.19 37.49 -13.33
CA ALA A 64 -43.16 37.03 -12.35
C ALA A 64 -42.58 37.20 -10.93
N TYR A 65 -43.45 37.60 -10.00
CA TYR A 65 -43.07 37.93 -8.63
C TYR A 65 -44.08 37.35 -7.64
N GLY A 66 -43.55 36.85 -6.51
CA GLY A 66 -44.33 36.30 -5.40
C GLY A 66 -44.87 34.90 -5.72
N ASN A 67 -44.50 33.93 -4.87
CA ASN A 67 -44.98 32.54 -4.91
C ASN A 67 -45.03 31.94 -6.33
N VAL A 68 -43.99 32.16 -7.12
CA VAL A 68 -43.96 31.72 -8.52
C VAL A 68 -43.88 30.21 -8.57
N HIS A 69 -44.89 29.57 -9.14
CA HIS A 69 -44.98 28.13 -9.35
C HIS A 69 -45.23 27.81 -10.82
N ILE A 70 -44.32 27.06 -11.43
CA ILE A 70 -44.46 26.55 -12.79
C ILE A 70 -44.73 25.05 -12.72
N ARG A 71 -45.84 24.61 -13.29
CA ARG A 71 -46.19 23.20 -13.47
C ARG A 71 -46.05 22.81 -14.93
N LYS A 72 -45.25 21.78 -15.19
CA LYS A 72 -45.07 21.20 -16.52
C LYS A 72 -45.86 19.90 -16.67
N THR A 73 -46.15 19.50 -17.91
CA THR A 73 -46.96 18.32 -18.26
C THR A 73 -46.33 16.98 -17.86
N ASP A 74 -45.04 16.96 -17.48
CA ASP A 74 -44.24 15.80 -17.11
C ASP A 74 -44.03 15.64 -15.58
N ASN A 75 -44.94 16.19 -14.76
CA ASN A 75 -44.85 16.21 -13.29
C ASN A 75 -43.63 16.93 -12.71
N VAL A 76 -42.89 17.70 -13.52
CA VAL A 76 -41.88 18.62 -12.98
C VAL A 76 -42.55 19.89 -12.48
N ASN A 77 -42.22 20.26 -11.24
CA ASN A 77 -42.67 21.49 -10.61
C ASN A 77 -41.47 22.36 -10.26
N LEU A 78 -41.60 23.65 -10.50
CA LEU A 78 -40.58 24.65 -10.22
C LEU A 78 -41.19 25.76 -9.37
N PHE A 79 -40.58 26.07 -8.24
CA PHE A 79 -41.01 27.11 -7.31
C PHE A 79 -39.89 28.13 -7.13
N CYS A 80 -40.22 29.42 -7.02
CA CYS A 80 -39.29 30.49 -6.64
C CYS A 80 -40.03 31.76 -6.19
N ASP A 81 -39.31 32.72 -5.62
CA ASP A 81 -39.90 34.00 -5.22
C ASP A 81 -40.01 34.97 -6.41
N SER A 82 -39.10 34.87 -7.39
CA SER A 82 -39.10 35.71 -8.59
C SER A 82 -38.49 35.01 -9.80
N LEU A 83 -39.06 35.29 -10.97
CA LEU A 83 -38.65 34.73 -12.26
C LEU A 83 -38.54 35.83 -13.31
N CYS A 84 -37.48 35.78 -14.12
CA CYS A 84 -37.36 36.56 -15.35
C CYS A 84 -37.07 35.61 -16.51
N TYR A 85 -37.91 35.64 -17.55
CA TYR A 85 -37.76 34.82 -18.74
C TYR A 85 -37.63 35.67 -20.01
N TYR A 86 -36.53 35.46 -20.73
CA TYR A 86 -36.25 36.09 -22.01
C TYR A 86 -36.59 35.14 -23.15
N SER A 87 -37.74 35.36 -23.79
CA SER A 87 -38.20 34.47 -24.88
C SER A 87 -37.32 34.58 -26.15
N SER A 88 -36.56 35.67 -26.31
CA SER A 88 -35.69 35.91 -27.45
C SER A 88 -34.48 34.97 -27.52
N ASN A 89 -33.97 34.52 -26.37
CA ASN A 89 -32.84 33.60 -26.28
C ASN A 89 -33.13 32.31 -25.46
N GLY A 90 -34.33 32.19 -24.88
CA GLY A 90 -34.74 31.01 -24.11
C GLY A 90 -34.09 30.94 -22.73
N LEU A 91 -33.78 32.08 -22.11
CA LEU A 91 -33.10 32.13 -20.82
C LEU A 91 -34.08 32.49 -19.70
N ALA A 92 -34.26 31.59 -18.74
CA ALA A 92 -34.97 31.83 -17.48
C ALA A 92 -33.97 32.04 -16.34
N THR A 93 -34.20 33.04 -15.50
CA THR A 93 -33.46 33.23 -14.25
C THR A 93 -34.45 33.28 -13.09
N LEU A 94 -34.16 32.49 -12.07
CA LEU A 94 -34.96 32.29 -10.88
C LEU A 94 -34.20 32.76 -9.65
N TRP A 95 -34.90 33.43 -8.74
CA TRP A 95 -34.34 33.96 -7.50
C TRP A 95 -35.28 33.69 -6.32
N GLY A 96 -34.66 33.43 -5.17
CA GLY A 96 -35.32 33.24 -3.88
C GLY A 96 -36.01 31.88 -3.80
N ASN A 97 -35.62 31.09 -2.79
CA ASN A 97 -36.24 29.80 -2.44
C ASN A 97 -36.52 28.90 -3.66
N VAL A 98 -35.57 28.82 -4.59
CA VAL A 98 -35.74 28.08 -5.84
C VAL A 98 -35.80 26.59 -5.53
N ARG A 99 -36.91 25.94 -5.89
CA ARG A 99 -37.12 24.51 -5.69
C ARG A 99 -37.57 23.87 -6.98
N ALA A 100 -36.84 22.89 -7.48
CA ALA A 100 -37.24 22.08 -8.62
C ALA A 100 -37.49 20.65 -8.14
N THR A 101 -38.68 20.11 -8.41
CA THR A 101 -39.08 18.77 -7.98
C THR A 101 -39.55 17.97 -9.18
N ASP A 102 -39.07 16.74 -9.32
CA ASP A 102 -39.61 15.74 -10.24
C ASP A 102 -40.30 14.60 -9.47
N SER A 103 -40.48 13.43 -10.08
CA SER A 103 -41.09 12.26 -9.42
C SER A 103 -40.27 11.66 -8.28
N GLN A 104 -38.98 11.94 -8.19
CA GLN A 104 -38.05 11.29 -7.27
C GLN A 104 -37.10 12.24 -6.54
N TYR A 105 -36.71 13.36 -7.14
CA TYR A 105 -35.72 14.28 -6.60
C TYR A 105 -36.29 15.67 -6.38
N ARG A 106 -35.73 16.34 -5.37
CA ARG A 106 -35.95 17.74 -5.06
C ARG A 106 -34.61 18.46 -5.03
N LEU A 107 -34.43 19.41 -5.94
CA LEU A 107 -33.34 20.39 -5.92
C LEU A 107 -33.81 21.65 -5.20
N THR A 108 -32.99 22.16 -4.29
CA THR A 108 -33.19 23.45 -3.61
C THR A 108 -31.94 24.32 -3.75
N THR A 109 -32.11 25.60 -4.07
CA THR A 109 -31.04 26.60 -4.24
C THR A 109 -31.58 28.01 -4.07
N ASP A 110 -30.71 28.98 -3.79
CA ASP A 110 -31.10 30.39 -3.72
C ASP A 110 -31.41 30.98 -5.11
N SER A 111 -30.63 30.61 -6.12
CA SER A 111 -30.75 31.16 -7.46
C SER A 111 -30.32 30.15 -8.53
N MET A 112 -31.08 30.14 -9.64
CA MET A 112 -30.84 29.21 -10.75
C MET A 112 -31.07 29.90 -12.09
N THR A 113 -30.26 29.58 -13.07
CA THR A 113 -30.47 29.92 -14.47
C THR A 113 -30.84 28.67 -15.25
N TYR A 114 -31.82 28.78 -16.14
CA TYR A 114 -32.24 27.69 -17.00
C TYR A 114 -32.25 28.13 -18.46
N ASN A 115 -31.51 27.43 -19.31
CA ASN A 115 -31.50 27.64 -20.75
C ASN A 115 -32.43 26.60 -21.40
N THR A 116 -33.53 27.06 -21.97
CA THR A 116 -34.55 26.21 -22.58
C THR A 116 -34.12 25.62 -23.92
N ARG A 117 -33.22 26.29 -24.65
CA ARG A 117 -32.70 25.78 -25.93
C ARG A 117 -31.73 24.63 -25.74
N ASN A 118 -30.87 24.73 -24.72
CA ASN A 118 -29.85 23.73 -24.40
C ASN A 118 -30.34 22.73 -23.33
N GLU A 119 -31.57 22.92 -22.83
CA GLU A 119 -32.15 22.18 -21.69
C GLU A 119 -31.18 22.05 -20.51
N GLN A 120 -30.56 23.16 -20.13
CA GLN A 120 -29.50 23.20 -19.13
C GLN A 120 -29.89 24.07 -17.94
N GLY A 121 -29.91 23.47 -16.75
CA GLY A 121 -30.04 24.20 -15.48
C GLY A 121 -28.68 24.44 -14.83
N ILE A 122 -28.47 25.61 -14.23
CA ILE A 122 -27.23 25.97 -13.54
C ILE A 122 -27.55 26.72 -12.25
N TYR A 123 -27.02 26.26 -11.12
CA TYR A 123 -26.87 27.07 -9.90
C TYR A 123 -25.39 27.30 -9.60
N ARG A 124 -25.08 28.42 -8.94
CA ARG A 124 -23.69 28.81 -8.60
C ARG A 124 -23.46 29.16 -7.13
N ASN A 125 -24.53 29.25 -6.35
CA ASN A 125 -24.51 29.77 -4.98
C ASN A 125 -24.95 28.71 -3.95
N GLY A 126 -24.58 27.45 -4.19
CA GLY A 126 -25.02 26.34 -3.35
C GLY A 126 -26.32 25.72 -3.84
N GLY A 127 -26.38 24.39 -3.80
CA GLY A 127 -27.60 23.64 -4.05
C GLY A 127 -27.60 22.34 -3.28
N LYS A 128 -28.80 21.90 -2.89
CA LYS A 128 -29.06 20.62 -2.22
C LYS A 128 -30.04 19.82 -3.05
N ILE A 129 -29.67 18.61 -3.42
CA ILE A 129 -30.52 17.62 -4.07
C ILE A 129 -30.85 16.56 -3.04
N GLU A 130 -32.13 16.22 -2.94
CA GLU A 130 -32.63 15.21 -2.03
C GLU A 130 -33.44 14.20 -2.84
N ASN A 131 -33.18 12.91 -2.61
CA ASN A 131 -34.09 11.86 -3.04
C ASN A 131 -35.31 11.89 -2.11
N MET A 132 -36.51 11.88 -2.66
CA MET A 132 -37.77 11.92 -1.92
C MET A 132 -38.25 10.52 -1.52
N LEU A 133 -37.67 9.46 -2.11
CA LEU A 133 -38.00 8.06 -1.84
C LEU A 133 -36.98 7.37 -0.95
N LYS A 134 -35.72 7.85 -0.95
CA LYS A 134 -34.60 7.32 -0.17
C LYS A 134 -33.92 8.45 0.61
N PRO A 135 -33.26 8.18 1.75
CA PRO A 135 -32.52 9.18 2.52
C PRO A 135 -31.15 9.50 1.87
N GLU A 136 -31.17 9.94 0.61
CA GLU A 136 -29.97 10.33 -0.14
C GLU A 136 -29.94 11.84 -0.33
N VAL A 137 -28.82 12.47 -0.02
CA VAL A 137 -28.63 13.91 -0.11
C VAL A 137 -27.30 14.22 -0.81
N LEU A 138 -27.34 15.12 -1.80
CA LEU A 138 -26.16 15.67 -2.44
C LEU A 138 -26.15 17.19 -2.27
N THR A 139 -25.05 17.73 -1.77
CA THR A 139 -24.81 19.18 -1.70
C THR A 139 -23.60 19.57 -2.54
N SER A 140 -23.63 20.75 -3.17
CA SER A 140 -22.48 21.32 -3.87
C SER A 140 -22.60 22.84 -4.02
N LYS A 141 -21.50 23.53 -4.33
CA LYS A 141 -21.55 24.98 -4.62
C LYS A 141 -22.10 25.28 -6.02
N ILE A 142 -21.69 24.52 -7.02
CA ILE A 142 -22.05 24.71 -8.43
C ILE A 142 -22.60 23.41 -8.99
N GLY A 143 -23.77 23.47 -9.63
CA GLY A 143 -24.40 22.32 -10.26
C GLY A 143 -24.89 22.62 -11.66
N TYR A 144 -24.67 21.68 -12.57
CA TYR A 144 -25.17 21.67 -13.95
C TYR A 144 -26.10 20.48 -14.16
N PHE A 145 -27.27 20.75 -14.70
CA PHE A 145 -28.36 19.79 -14.84
C PHE A 145 -28.71 19.65 -16.32
N TYR A 146 -28.73 18.41 -16.81
CA TYR A 146 -29.11 18.08 -18.19
C TYR A 146 -30.24 17.05 -18.18
N PRO A 147 -31.51 17.47 -17.98
CA PRO A 147 -32.64 16.57 -17.75
C PRO A 147 -32.82 15.48 -18.82
N ASN A 148 -32.67 15.83 -20.11
CA ASN A 148 -32.85 14.88 -21.20
C ASN A 148 -31.82 13.74 -21.19
N SER A 149 -30.55 14.06 -20.91
CA SER A 149 -29.48 13.07 -20.81
C SER A 149 -29.37 12.41 -19.43
N LYS A 150 -30.11 12.89 -18.43
CA LYS A 150 -30.05 12.46 -17.02
C LYS A 150 -28.62 12.49 -16.44
N ASN A 151 -27.81 13.45 -16.90
CA ASN A 151 -26.47 13.71 -16.39
C ASN A 151 -26.48 14.94 -15.49
N PHE A 152 -25.78 14.83 -14.37
CA PHE A 152 -25.60 15.93 -13.43
C PHE A 152 -24.11 16.11 -13.16
N PHE A 153 -23.66 17.36 -13.14
CA PHE A 153 -22.28 17.70 -12.84
C PHE A 153 -22.24 18.68 -11.69
N PHE A 154 -21.41 18.37 -10.70
CA PHE A 154 -21.25 19.13 -9.48
C PHE A 154 -19.81 19.55 -9.35
N ARG A 155 -19.59 20.76 -8.85
CA ARG A 155 -18.26 21.31 -8.59
C ARG A 155 -18.21 22.05 -7.28
N THR A 156 -17.06 21.94 -6.64
CA THR A 156 -16.65 22.58 -5.38
C THR A 156 -17.48 22.12 -4.18
N ASN A 157 -16.79 21.54 -3.20
CA ASN A 157 -17.35 21.02 -1.95
C ASN A 157 -18.55 20.10 -2.19
N VAL A 158 -18.39 19.11 -3.07
CA VAL A 158 -19.44 18.14 -3.35
C VAL A 158 -19.46 17.12 -2.23
N VAL A 159 -20.61 16.98 -1.58
CA VAL A 159 -20.84 15.98 -0.53
C VAL A 159 -22.09 15.20 -0.87
N TYR A 160 -21.92 13.89 -1.05
CA TYR A 160 -23.01 12.93 -1.16
C TYR A 160 -23.11 12.13 0.14
N THR A 161 -24.32 11.97 0.66
CA THR A 161 -24.61 11.21 1.87
C THR A 161 -25.83 10.32 1.64
N SER A 162 -25.71 9.05 2.01
CA SER A 162 -26.80 8.09 2.21
C SER A 162 -26.67 7.45 3.59
N ASP A 163 -27.55 6.50 3.93
CA ASP A 163 -27.49 5.77 5.21
C ASP A 163 -26.18 4.99 5.39
N GLU A 164 -25.64 4.45 4.30
CA GLU A 164 -24.50 3.52 4.31
C GLU A 164 -23.20 4.13 3.77
N LEU A 165 -23.27 5.33 3.16
CA LEU A 165 -22.12 5.89 2.44
C LEU A 165 -22.07 7.42 2.51
N ARG A 166 -20.86 7.95 2.71
CA ARG A 166 -20.55 9.37 2.57
C ARG A 166 -19.38 9.55 1.61
N MET A 167 -19.60 10.32 0.54
CA MET A 167 -18.59 10.64 -0.46
C MET A 167 -18.37 12.16 -0.49
N THR A 168 -17.10 12.56 -0.49
CA THR A 168 -16.67 13.96 -0.62
C THR A 168 -15.70 14.11 -1.78
N THR A 169 -15.90 15.12 -2.64
CA THR A 169 -15.03 15.38 -3.79
C THR A 169 -15.12 16.83 -4.25
N ASP A 170 -14.15 17.31 -5.03
CA ASP A 170 -14.26 18.60 -5.71
C ASP A 170 -15.20 18.54 -6.92
N SER A 171 -15.06 17.54 -7.79
CA SER A 171 -15.72 17.50 -9.10
C SER A 171 -16.36 16.14 -9.33
N LEU A 172 -17.69 16.11 -9.41
CA LEU A 172 -18.49 14.89 -9.52
C LEU A 172 -19.39 14.94 -10.75
N GLN A 173 -19.47 13.85 -11.50
CA GLN A 173 -20.51 13.58 -12.46
C GLN A 173 -21.36 12.41 -11.97
N TYR A 174 -22.66 12.65 -11.83
CA TYR A 174 -23.61 11.59 -11.50
C TYR A 174 -24.40 11.17 -12.75
N LYS A 175 -24.28 9.88 -13.10
CA LYS A 175 -25.05 9.26 -14.19
C LYS A 175 -26.20 8.45 -13.60
N TYR A 176 -27.35 9.08 -13.51
CA TYR A 176 -28.53 8.51 -12.84
C TYR A 176 -28.98 7.16 -13.43
N GLN A 177 -28.95 6.98 -14.76
CA GLN A 177 -29.37 5.71 -15.39
C GLN A 177 -28.53 4.49 -14.98
N LYS A 178 -27.31 4.70 -14.52
CA LYS A 178 -26.36 3.65 -14.13
C LYS A 178 -26.10 3.63 -12.62
N SER A 179 -26.70 4.56 -11.87
CA SER A 179 -26.41 4.78 -10.45
C SER A 179 -24.90 4.93 -10.17
N THR A 180 -24.17 5.55 -11.11
CA THR A 180 -22.70 5.65 -11.05
C THR A 180 -22.25 7.10 -10.86
N CYS A 181 -21.43 7.31 -9.84
CA CYS A 181 -20.66 8.51 -9.59
C CYS A 181 -19.31 8.42 -10.30
N TYR A 182 -18.92 9.44 -11.05
CA TYR A 182 -17.57 9.61 -11.59
C TYR A 182 -16.94 10.84 -10.96
N PHE A 183 -15.79 10.71 -10.34
CA PHE A 183 -15.09 11.81 -9.68
C PHE A 183 -13.78 12.11 -10.40
N TYR A 184 -13.42 13.41 -10.41
CA TYR A 184 -12.29 13.96 -11.17
C TYR A 184 -11.40 14.88 -10.33
N GLY A 185 -11.27 14.56 -9.05
CA GLY A 185 -10.38 15.24 -8.10
C GLY A 185 -10.25 14.42 -6.82
N PRO A 186 -9.47 14.91 -5.83
CA PRO A 186 -9.32 14.27 -4.53
C PRO A 186 -10.69 13.91 -3.95
N THR A 187 -10.89 12.62 -3.73
CA THR A 187 -12.16 12.04 -3.34
C THR A 187 -11.95 11.11 -2.17
N CYS A 188 -12.80 11.23 -1.17
CA CYS A 188 -12.86 10.34 -0.03
C CYS A 188 -14.27 9.73 0.01
N ILE A 189 -14.34 8.40 0.09
CA ILE A 189 -15.57 7.62 0.19
C ILE A 189 -15.48 6.82 1.49
N VAL A 190 -16.49 6.95 2.33
CA VAL A 190 -16.58 6.24 3.62
C VAL A 190 -17.84 5.40 3.59
N THR A 191 -17.70 4.10 3.82
CA THR A 191 -18.79 3.14 4.05
C THR A 191 -18.70 2.58 5.46
N GLU A 192 -19.60 1.65 5.82
CA GLU A 192 -19.52 0.93 7.11
C GLU A 192 -18.23 0.09 7.20
N ASP A 193 -17.85 -0.58 6.11
CA ASP A 193 -16.76 -1.56 6.10
C ASP A 193 -15.42 -1.01 5.60
N ALA A 194 -15.42 0.15 4.93
CA ALA A 194 -14.23 0.63 4.24
C ALA A 194 -14.13 2.16 4.16
N PHE A 195 -12.89 2.64 4.24
CA PHE A 195 -12.48 3.98 3.89
C PHE A 195 -11.70 3.93 2.57
N MET A 196 -12.02 4.81 1.64
CA MET A 196 -11.45 4.79 0.29
C MET A 196 -11.02 6.20 -0.14
N GLU A 197 -9.84 6.30 -0.74
CA GLU A 197 -9.32 7.55 -1.31
C GLU A 197 -8.80 7.35 -2.73
N GLY A 198 -8.89 8.40 -3.53
CA GLY A 198 -8.29 8.49 -4.85
C GLY A 198 -8.52 9.85 -5.49
N GLU A 199 -7.79 10.16 -6.55
CA GLU A 199 -7.92 11.46 -7.24
C GLU A 199 -8.85 11.42 -8.46
N ARG A 200 -9.16 10.23 -8.96
CA ARG A 200 -10.10 10.03 -10.07
C ARG A 200 -10.69 8.65 -10.00
N GLY A 201 -11.89 8.47 -10.55
CA GLY A 201 -12.46 7.15 -10.60
C GLY A 201 -13.96 7.13 -10.77
N TRP A 202 -14.54 6.00 -10.42
CA TRP A 202 -15.98 5.81 -10.40
C TRP A 202 -16.40 4.90 -9.26
N TYR A 203 -17.64 5.05 -8.83
CA TYR A 203 -18.27 4.22 -7.81
C TYR A 203 -19.74 4.02 -8.14
N ASN A 204 -20.20 2.77 -8.08
CA ASN A 204 -21.59 2.41 -8.32
C ASN A 204 -22.35 2.32 -6.99
N MET A 205 -23.41 3.10 -6.85
CA MET A 205 -24.20 3.17 -5.61
C MET A 205 -25.09 1.95 -5.36
N GLU A 206 -25.28 1.08 -6.36
CA GLU A 206 -26.09 -0.14 -6.24
C GLU A 206 -25.24 -1.40 -6.11
N THR A 207 -24.19 -1.54 -6.93
CA THR A 207 -23.30 -2.71 -6.89
C THR A 207 -22.16 -2.56 -5.90
N GLU A 208 -21.86 -1.32 -5.47
CA GLU A 208 -20.69 -0.95 -4.66
C GLU A 208 -19.34 -1.17 -5.34
N ASP A 209 -19.36 -1.51 -6.63
CA ASP A 209 -18.14 -1.60 -7.42
C ASP A 209 -17.53 -0.22 -7.60
N GLY A 210 -16.21 -0.15 -7.49
CA GLY A 210 -15.46 1.08 -7.60
C GLY A 210 -14.12 0.91 -8.29
N SER A 211 -13.65 2.02 -8.85
CA SER A 211 -12.29 2.21 -9.34
C SER A 211 -11.75 3.48 -8.74
N LEU A 212 -10.60 3.38 -8.08
CA LEU A 212 -9.83 4.48 -7.51
C LEU A 212 -8.55 4.58 -8.33
N ILE A 213 -8.24 5.77 -8.84
CA ILE A 213 -7.09 6.03 -9.71
C ILE A 213 -6.29 7.18 -9.12
N LYS A 214 -4.97 6.98 -9.12
CA LYS A 214 -3.91 7.83 -8.59
C LYS A 214 -4.01 8.02 -7.07
N ASN A 215 -2.93 7.64 -6.37
CA ASN A 215 -2.84 7.64 -4.90
C ASN A 215 -4.02 6.91 -4.27
N ALA A 216 -4.36 5.74 -4.83
CA ALA A 216 -5.53 4.98 -4.42
C ALA A 216 -5.26 4.26 -3.09
N VAL A 217 -6.19 4.40 -2.15
CA VAL A 217 -6.13 3.77 -0.83
C VAL A 217 -7.47 3.14 -0.50
N ILE A 218 -7.46 1.93 0.05
CA ILE A 218 -8.61 1.26 0.65
C ILE A 218 -8.18 0.78 2.03
N GLU A 219 -8.81 1.29 3.08
CA GLU A 219 -8.60 0.87 4.47
C GLU A 219 -9.85 0.15 4.98
N GLN A 220 -9.65 -1.06 5.50
CA GLN A 220 -10.65 -1.91 6.11
C GLN A 220 -10.20 -2.24 7.55
N GLU A 221 -11.07 -2.86 8.36
CA GLU A 221 -10.80 -3.14 9.77
C GLU A 221 -9.43 -3.83 10.04
N SER A 222 -9.07 -4.81 9.20
CA SER A 222 -7.86 -5.63 9.37
C SER A 222 -6.82 -5.47 8.26
N ARG A 223 -7.05 -4.57 7.30
CA ARG A 223 -6.23 -4.50 6.08
C ARG A 223 -6.20 -3.10 5.48
N ILE A 224 -5.03 -2.67 5.04
CA ILE A 224 -4.82 -1.45 4.26
C ILE A 224 -4.25 -1.85 2.89
N ILE A 225 -4.86 -1.36 1.81
CA ILE A 225 -4.43 -1.59 0.43
C ILE A 225 -4.11 -0.23 -0.19
N LYS A 226 -2.93 -0.08 -0.75
CA LYS A 226 -2.47 1.11 -1.47
C LYS A 226 -1.97 0.72 -2.85
N GLY A 227 -2.04 1.63 -3.80
CA GLY A 227 -1.45 1.50 -5.13
C GLY A 227 -1.64 2.76 -5.95
N ASP A 228 -1.12 2.81 -7.17
CA ASP A 228 -1.50 3.88 -8.10
C ASP A 228 -3.00 3.78 -8.39
N SER A 229 -3.46 2.58 -8.77
CA SER A 229 -4.86 2.34 -9.12
C SER A 229 -5.40 1.07 -8.45
N LEU A 230 -6.63 1.12 -7.95
CA LEU A 230 -7.32 0.01 -7.30
C LEU A 230 -8.72 -0.19 -7.91
N LEU A 231 -9.09 -1.45 -8.14
CA LEU A 231 -10.46 -1.87 -8.43
C LEU A 231 -11.00 -2.63 -7.23
N TYR A 232 -12.23 -2.33 -6.83
CA TYR A 232 -12.84 -2.89 -5.64
C TYR A 232 -14.28 -3.29 -5.92
N ALA A 233 -14.59 -4.57 -5.72
CA ALA A 233 -15.91 -5.15 -5.92
C ALA A 233 -16.30 -5.97 -4.68
N PRO A 234 -16.80 -5.32 -3.60
CA PRO A 234 -17.00 -5.96 -2.31
C PRO A 234 -18.02 -7.11 -2.35
N LYS A 235 -19.11 -6.97 -3.13
CA LYS A 235 -20.14 -8.01 -3.25
C LYS A 235 -19.63 -9.27 -3.92
N SER A 236 -18.76 -9.12 -4.91
CA SER A 236 -18.04 -10.23 -5.56
C SER A 236 -16.82 -10.70 -4.77
N LYS A 237 -16.39 -9.93 -3.77
CA LYS A 237 -15.19 -10.15 -2.96
C LYS A 237 -13.90 -10.15 -3.78
N ILE A 238 -13.84 -9.27 -4.78
CA ILE A 238 -12.68 -9.13 -5.66
C ILE A 238 -12.05 -7.75 -5.43
N ALA A 239 -10.72 -7.73 -5.30
CA ALA A 239 -9.93 -6.52 -5.31
C ALA A 239 -8.71 -6.70 -6.23
N GLU A 240 -8.43 -5.70 -7.05
CA GLU A 240 -7.23 -5.66 -7.90
C GLU A 240 -6.46 -4.37 -7.66
N GLY A 241 -5.14 -4.46 -7.64
CA GLY A 241 -4.25 -3.32 -7.52
C GLY A 241 -3.21 -3.28 -8.62
N PHE A 242 -2.88 -2.06 -9.07
CA PHE A 242 -1.96 -1.81 -10.17
C PHE A 242 -0.93 -0.75 -9.75
N CYS A 243 0.33 -1.06 -10.03
CA CYS A 243 1.54 -0.27 -9.77
C CYS A 243 1.74 0.12 -8.29
N ASP A 244 2.91 -0.23 -7.75
CA ASP A 244 3.30 0.07 -6.36
C ASP A 244 2.25 -0.37 -5.35
N VAL A 245 1.72 -1.58 -5.54
CA VAL A 245 0.70 -2.16 -4.70
C VAL A 245 1.32 -2.52 -3.37
N PHE A 246 0.77 -1.95 -2.30
CA PHE A 246 1.18 -2.24 -0.93
C PHE A 246 -0.03 -2.68 -0.12
N ILE A 247 0.01 -3.91 0.39
CA ILE A 247 -1.05 -4.50 1.20
C ILE A 247 -0.49 -4.74 2.59
N HIS A 248 -1.08 -4.14 3.61
CA HIS A 248 -0.70 -4.35 5.00
C HIS A 248 -1.84 -4.99 5.78
N ASP A 249 -1.60 -6.21 6.27
CA ASP A 249 -2.49 -6.90 7.20
C ASP A 249 -2.05 -6.56 8.64
N THR A 250 -2.92 -5.84 9.33
CA THR A 250 -2.65 -5.32 10.68
C THR A 250 -2.77 -6.41 11.75
N LYS A 251 -3.57 -7.45 11.49
CA LYS A 251 -3.81 -8.56 12.43
C LYS A 251 -2.59 -9.47 12.51
N ASP A 252 -2.04 -9.84 11.37
CA ASP A 252 -0.87 -10.71 11.29
C ASP A 252 0.46 -9.93 11.30
N SER A 253 0.44 -8.58 11.34
CA SER A 253 1.64 -7.73 11.29
C SER A 253 2.54 -8.11 10.10
N ILE A 254 1.92 -8.24 8.93
CA ILE A 254 2.60 -8.61 7.69
C ILE A 254 2.22 -7.61 6.59
N ALA A 255 3.16 -7.31 5.72
CA ALA A 255 2.92 -6.49 4.55
C ALA A 255 3.41 -7.20 3.29
N PHE A 256 2.82 -6.82 2.18
CA PHE A 256 3.10 -7.32 0.85
C PHE A 256 3.29 -6.14 -0.09
N TYR A 257 4.28 -6.22 -0.97
CA TYR A 257 4.58 -5.21 -1.97
C TYR A 257 4.79 -5.86 -3.34
N GLY A 258 4.33 -5.23 -4.42
CA GLY A 258 4.56 -5.66 -5.81
C GLY A 258 3.88 -4.71 -6.79
N HIS A 259 4.06 -4.90 -8.11
CA HIS A 259 3.44 -3.99 -9.10
C HIS A 259 2.07 -4.43 -9.62
N TYR A 260 1.65 -5.68 -9.39
CA TYR A 260 0.26 -6.09 -9.64
C TYR A 260 -0.22 -7.05 -8.55
N ALA A 261 -1.44 -6.84 -8.07
CA ALA A 261 -2.09 -7.75 -7.13
C ALA A 261 -3.54 -8.03 -7.53
N ILE A 262 -3.97 -9.27 -7.32
CA ILE A 262 -5.37 -9.66 -7.37
C ILE A 262 -5.70 -10.49 -6.13
N MET A 263 -6.84 -10.19 -5.53
CA MET A 263 -7.41 -10.91 -4.40
C MET A 263 -8.84 -11.29 -4.73
N ASP A 264 -9.17 -12.56 -4.54
CA ASP A 264 -10.52 -13.06 -4.68
C ASP A 264 -10.84 -13.88 -3.42
N ASP A 265 -11.52 -13.23 -2.47
CA ASP A 265 -11.86 -13.87 -1.20
C ASP A 265 -13.01 -14.87 -1.36
N SER A 266 -13.65 -14.94 -2.53
CA SER A 266 -14.63 -15.98 -2.87
C SER A 266 -13.94 -17.29 -3.25
N LEU A 267 -12.83 -17.20 -4.00
CA LEU A 267 -11.99 -18.33 -4.40
C LEU A 267 -10.84 -18.60 -3.41
N LYS A 268 -10.71 -17.78 -2.36
CA LYS A 268 -9.68 -17.90 -1.30
C LYS A 268 -8.26 -17.88 -1.85
N TYR A 269 -8.03 -17.09 -2.89
CA TYR A 269 -6.70 -16.93 -3.47
C TYR A 269 -6.31 -15.46 -3.58
N SER A 270 -5.00 -15.24 -3.55
CA SER A 270 -4.39 -13.96 -3.92
C SER A 270 -3.11 -14.22 -4.70
N LEU A 271 -2.83 -13.31 -5.62
CA LEU A 271 -1.63 -13.28 -6.45
C LEU A 271 -1.02 -11.89 -6.34
N LEU A 272 0.30 -11.83 -6.18
CA LEU A 272 1.09 -10.61 -6.21
C LEU A 272 2.29 -10.89 -7.12
N THR A 273 2.54 -10.05 -8.11
CA THR A 273 3.59 -10.27 -9.13
C THR A 273 4.30 -8.97 -9.46
N ASP A 274 5.34 -9.10 -10.27
CA ASP A 274 6.22 -8.03 -10.73
C ASP A 274 6.96 -7.45 -9.51
N ASP A 275 8.02 -8.14 -9.10
CA ASP A 275 8.84 -7.86 -7.91
C ASP A 275 8.12 -7.96 -6.56
N ALA A 276 7.43 -9.08 -6.37
CA ALA A 276 6.71 -9.38 -5.15
C ALA A 276 7.63 -9.49 -3.90
N MET A 277 7.21 -8.88 -2.79
CA MET A 277 7.92 -8.88 -1.52
C MET A 277 6.96 -9.09 -0.35
N ILE A 278 7.37 -9.91 0.61
CA ILE A 278 6.74 -10.10 1.91
C ILE A 278 7.62 -9.43 2.97
N ILE A 279 6.98 -8.67 3.85
CA ILE A 279 7.61 -8.00 5.00
C ILE A 279 6.88 -8.47 6.25
N LYS A 280 7.54 -9.27 7.08
CA LYS A 280 6.98 -9.76 8.35
C LYS A 280 7.65 -9.03 9.51
N TYR A 281 6.88 -8.15 10.15
CA TYR A 281 7.33 -7.37 11.30
C TYR A 281 7.40 -8.22 12.57
N GLN A 282 8.48 -8.06 13.33
CA GLN A 282 8.65 -8.66 14.66
C GLN A 282 9.27 -7.63 15.61
N LYS A 283 9.30 -7.93 16.91
CA LYS A 283 9.79 -6.99 17.93
C LYS A 283 11.27 -6.61 17.77
N GLU A 284 12.12 -7.55 17.35
CA GLU A 284 13.57 -7.36 17.30
C GLU A 284 14.13 -7.34 15.87
N ASP A 285 13.43 -7.92 14.89
CA ASP A 285 13.91 -8.07 13.52
C ASP A 285 12.73 -8.08 12.54
N THR A 286 13.00 -7.89 11.25
CA THR A 286 11.99 -7.97 10.19
C THR A 286 12.44 -8.95 9.13
N LEU A 287 11.61 -9.97 8.90
CA LEU A 287 11.86 -10.97 7.86
C LEU A 287 11.33 -10.46 6.52
N HIS A 288 12.22 -10.41 5.53
CA HIS A 288 11.91 -10.03 4.16
C HIS A 288 12.05 -11.25 3.26
N ILE A 289 11.06 -11.49 2.40
CA ILE A 289 11.08 -12.54 1.39
C ILE A 289 10.68 -11.92 0.07
N HIS A 290 11.56 -11.98 -0.92
CA HIS A 290 11.30 -11.51 -2.29
C HIS A 290 11.15 -12.71 -3.23
N ALA A 291 10.29 -12.55 -4.23
CA ALA A 291 10.15 -13.42 -5.40
C ALA A 291 9.55 -12.59 -6.55
N ASP A 292 9.66 -13.04 -7.80
CA ASP A 292 8.96 -12.38 -8.91
C ASP A 292 7.43 -12.39 -8.71
N THR A 293 6.89 -13.54 -8.32
CA THR A 293 5.47 -13.82 -8.11
C THR A 293 5.26 -14.55 -6.79
N LEU A 294 4.29 -14.08 -6.01
CA LEU A 294 3.75 -14.73 -4.83
C LEU A 294 2.32 -15.16 -5.08
N TYR A 295 2.03 -16.41 -4.73
CA TYR A 295 0.68 -16.96 -4.74
C TYR A 295 0.30 -17.38 -3.33
N ASN A 296 -0.89 -17.03 -2.89
CA ASN A 296 -1.39 -17.34 -1.57
C ASN A 296 -2.79 -17.96 -1.63
N LYS A 297 -3.02 -18.98 -0.81
CA LYS A 297 -4.29 -19.68 -0.66
C LYS A 297 -4.71 -19.74 0.81
N ASN A 298 -5.96 -19.38 1.07
CA ASN A 298 -6.58 -19.39 2.38
C ASN A 298 -7.57 -20.56 2.54
N ASP A 299 -7.91 -20.90 3.80
CA ASP A 299 -9.00 -21.83 4.12
C ASP A 299 -10.37 -21.12 4.17
N SER A 300 -11.41 -21.87 4.56
CA SER A 300 -12.78 -21.34 4.69
C SER A 300 -12.95 -20.32 5.82
N LEU A 301 -11.99 -20.23 6.75
CA LEU A 301 -11.96 -19.30 7.87
C LEU A 301 -10.99 -18.13 7.61
N ASP A 302 -10.55 -17.96 6.37
CA ASP A 302 -9.59 -16.94 5.92
C ASP A 302 -8.21 -17.02 6.59
N ASN A 303 -7.83 -18.20 7.08
CA ASN A 303 -6.47 -18.45 7.52
C ASN A 303 -5.59 -18.83 6.32
N ARG A 304 -4.41 -18.22 6.24
CA ARG A 304 -3.39 -18.56 5.25
C ARG A 304 -2.90 -19.99 5.41
N VAL A 305 -3.11 -20.83 4.39
CA VAL A 305 -2.72 -22.25 4.38
C VAL A 305 -1.43 -22.46 3.62
N LEU A 306 -1.33 -21.87 2.42
CA LEU A 306 -0.22 -22.09 1.51
C LEU A 306 0.24 -20.77 0.89
N THR A 307 1.53 -20.51 0.95
CA THR A 307 2.19 -19.43 0.20
C THR A 307 3.26 -20.02 -0.69
N LEU A 308 3.22 -19.68 -1.97
CA LEU A 308 4.20 -20.09 -2.96
C LEU A 308 4.93 -18.85 -3.49
N GLY A 309 6.24 -18.97 -3.70
CA GLY A 309 7.06 -17.95 -4.35
C GLY A 309 7.76 -18.52 -5.58
N TYR A 310 7.60 -17.86 -6.72
CA TYR A 310 8.19 -18.20 -8.02
C TYR A 310 8.50 -16.90 -8.77
N HIS A 311 9.63 -16.68 -9.43
CA HIS A 311 10.93 -17.31 -9.30
C HIS A 311 11.90 -16.38 -8.55
N GLY A 312 13.14 -16.81 -8.34
CA GLY A 312 14.19 -15.95 -7.80
C GLY A 312 14.01 -15.60 -6.32
N VAL A 313 13.58 -16.57 -5.52
CA VAL A 313 13.33 -16.35 -4.09
C VAL A 313 14.60 -15.91 -3.37
N LYS A 314 14.52 -14.78 -2.66
CA LYS A 314 15.57 -14.25 -1.79
C LYS A 314 14.99 -13.94 -0.42
N ILE A 315 15.68 -14.35 0.64
CA ILE A 315 15.25 -14.21 2.04
C ILE A 315 16.31 -13.41 2.79
N PHE A 316 15.87 -12.44 3.60
CA PHE A 316 16.75 -11.67 4.45
C PHE A 316 16.10 -11.36 5.80
N SER A 317 16.83 -11.68 6.86
CA SER A 317 16.72 -11.14 8.20
C SER A 317 18.13 -10.86 8.73
N SER A 318 18.28 -10.23 9.89
CA SER A 318 19.60 -9.94 10.47
C SER A 318 20.44 -11.20 10.73
N LYS A 319 19.78 -12.32 11.08
CA LYS A 319 20.44 -13.58 11.48
C LYS A 319 20.43 -14.66 10.40
N ILE A 320 19.45 -14.63 9.51
CA ILE A 320 19.23 -15.66 8.50
C ILE A 320 19.10 -15.00 7.14
N GLN A 321 19.77 -15.57 6.15
CA GLN A 321 19.61 -15.20 4.76
C GLN A 321 19.43 -16.45 3.93
N GLY A 322 18.79 -16.34 2.77
CA GLY A 322 18.61 -17.50 1.91
C GLY A 322 18.30 -17.12 0.47
N ILE A 323 18.59 -18.03 -0.43
CA ILE A 323 18.19 -17.93 -1.84
C ILE A 323 17.69 -19.28 -2.34
N GLY A 324 16.84 -19.25 -3.35
CA GLY A 324 16.36 -20.42 -4.08
C GLY A 324 15.60 -19.99 -5.34
N ASP A 325 15.24 -20.94 -6.19
CA ASP A 325 14.38 -20.59 -7.34
C ASP A 325 12.92 -20.47 -6.93
N SER A 326 12.46 -21.34 -6.03
CA SER A 326 11.06 -21.40 -5.61
C SER A 326 10.93 -21.71 -4.14
N LEU A 327 9.82 -21.25 -3.56
CA LEU A 327 9.49 -21.42 -2.15
C LEU A 327 8.06 -21.94 -2.00
N SER A 328 7.86 -22.82 -1.04
CA SER A 328 6.55 -23.23 -0.55
C SER A 328 6.51 -23.09 0.96
N TYR A 329 5.48 -22.45 1.50
CA TYR A 329 5.30 -22.29 2.95
C TYR A 329 3.91 -22.75 3.35
N ALA A 330 3.85 -23.75 4.23
CA ALA A 330 2.62 -24.29 4.78
C ALA A 330 2.51 -23.88 6.27
N LYS A 331 1.66 -22.87 6.56
CA LYS A 331 1.54 -22.30 7.92
C LYS A 331 1.13 -23.34 8.96
N ALA A 332 0.22 -24.24 8.60
CA ALA A 332 -0.29 -25.29 9.49
C ALA A 332 0.78 -26.33 9.88
N ASP A 333 1.72 -26.60 8.98
CA ASP A 333 2.76 -27.61 9.20
C ASP A 333 4.03 -27.03 9.85
N GLY A 334 4.19 -25.71 9.87
CA GLY A 334 5.35 -25.03 10.46
C GLY A 334 6.66 -25.25 9.71
N TYR A 335 6.61 -25.46 8.39
CA TYR A 335 7.82 -25.54 7.57
C TYR A 335 7.72 -24.78 6.25
N MET A 336 8.89 -24.39 5.76
CA MET A 336 9.14 -23.79 4.47
C MET A 336 10.00 -24.75 3.64
N GLU A 337 9.67 -24.94 2.37
CA GLU A 337 10.48 -25.67 1.41
C GLU A 337 11.08 -24.73 0.38
N LEU A 338 12.36 -24.91 0.10
CA LEU A 338 13.11 -24.19 -0.93
C LEU A 338 13.59 -25.19 -1.98
N TYR A 339 13.45 -24.82 -3.25
CA TYR A 339 13.73 -25.71 -4.38
C TYR A 339 14.76 -25.14 -5.35
N LYS A 340 15.31 -26.05 -6.17
CA LYS A 340 16.33 -25.83 -7.20
C LYS A 340 17.60 -25.16 -6.66
N LYS A 341 18.38 -25.94 -5.91
CA LYS A 341 19.69 -25.55 -5.35
C LYS A 341 19.59 -24.42 -4.31
N PRO A 342 18.76 -24.56 -3.28
CA PRO A 342 18.65 -23.55 -2.24
C PRO A 342 19.94 -23.41 -1.44
N ILE A 343 20.19 -22.20 -0.96
CA ILE A 343 21.29 -21.87 -0.05
C ILE A 343 20.71 -21.09 1.12
N LEU A 344 21.07 -21.49 2.33
CA LEU A 344 20.71 -20.84 3.58
C LEU A 344 21.99 -20.42 4.31
N TRP A 345 22.07 -19.17 4.73
CA TRP A 345 23.15 -18.68 5.58
C TRP A 345 22.63 -18.37 6.97
N ALA A 346 23.37 -18.82 7.97
CA ALA A 346 23.16 -18.48 9.37
C ALA A 346 24.53 -18.21 10.01
N GLN A 347 24.69 -17.04 10.63
CA GLN A 347 26.00 -16.59 11.16
C GLN A 347 27.11 -16.66 10.09
N LYS A 348 28.15 -17.50 10.28
CA LYS A 348 29.25 -17.76 9.33
C LYS A 348 29.00 -18.98 8.43
N GLY A 349 27.94 -19.76 8.70
CA GLY A 349 27.64 -21.00 7.99
C GLY A 349 26.83 -20.77 6.72
N GLU A 350 27.24 -21.43 5.64
CA GLU A 350 26.50 -21.65 4.41
C GLU A 350 26.02 -23.10 4.37
N LEU A 351 24.72 -23.31 4.19
CA LEU A 351 24.08 -24.63 4.08
C LEU A 351 23.38 -24.72 2.72
N LYS A 352 23.64 -25.78 1.95
CA LYS A 352 23.09 -25.95 0.60
C LYS A 352 22.86 -27.41 0.21
N GLY A 353 21.97 -27.62 -0.75
CA GLY A 353 21.67 -28.93 -1.34
C GLY A 353 20.81 -28.78 -2.59
N ASP A 354 20.23 -29.86 -3.11
CA ASP A 354 19.31 -29.82 -4.25
C ASP A 354 17.91 -29.31 -3.84
N SER A 355 17.49 -29.65 -2.62
CA SER A 355 16.27 -29.13 -1.97
C SER A 355 16.48 -28.98 -0.45
N MET A 356 15.67 -28.13 0.18
CA MET A 356 15.76 -27.86 1.62
C MET A 356 14.37 -27.66 2.20
N ARG A 357 14.13 -28.23 3.39
CA ARG A 357 12.98 -27.93 4.24
C ARG A 357 13.46 -27.32 5.54
N VAL A 358 12.95 -26.13 5.84
CA VAL A 358 13.25 -25.38 7.06
C VAL A 358 12.04 -25.42 7.97
N TYR A 359 12.17 -26.06 9.12
CA TYR A 359 11.16 -26.05 10.16
C TYR A 359 11.31 -24.81 11.03
N MET A 360 10.22 -24.10 11.21
CA MET A 360 10.19 -22.82 11.88
C MET A 360 8.90 -22.63 12.67
N ASN A 361 9.01 -21.89 13.77
CA ASN A 361 7.84 -21.36 14.46
C ASN A 361 7.84 -19.84 14.26
N ASP A 362 6.86 -19.35 13.50
CA ASP A 362 6.76 -18.01 12.94
C ASP A 362 7.99 -17.57 12.13
N SER A 363 9.08 -17.21 12.80
CA SER A 363 10.33 -16.75 12.19
C SER A 363 11.57 -17.27 12.91
N THR A 364 11.39 -18.14 13.91
CA THR A 364 12.49 -18.83 14.58
C THR A 364 12.69 -20.20 13.93
N ILE A 365 13.85 -20.41 13.33
CA ILE A 365 14.26 -21.71 12.79
C ILE A 365 14.72 -22.60 13.94
N HIS A 366 14.33 -23.88 13.90
CA HIS A 366 14.82 -24.89 14.83
C HIS A 366 15.46 -26.09 14.12
N GLU A 367 15.07 -26.39 12.88
CA GLU A 367 15.67 -27.46 12.07
C GLU A 367 15.69 -27.09 10.58
N ALA A 368 16.77 -27.41 9.87
CA ALA A 368 16.79 -27.43 8.42
C ALA A 368 17.23 -28.81 7.92
N ARG A 369 16.39 -29.44 7.09
CA ARG A 369 16.67 -30.70 6.41
C ARG A 369 17.06 -30.40 4.97
N ILE A 370 18.17 -30.97 4.54
CA ILE A 370 18.79 -30.67 3.27
C ILE A 370 19.05 -31.98 2.54
N TRP A 371 18.55 -32.09 1.31
CA TRP A 371 18.66 -33.30 0.50
C TRP A 371 19.43 -33.05 -0.78
N GLY A 372 20.19 -34.06 -1.20
CA GLY A 372 20.92 -34.06 -2.45
C GLY A 372 22.16 -33.17 -2.37
N LYS A 373 23.34 -33.80 -2.31
CA LYS A 373 24.64 -33.10 -2.21
C LYS A 373 24.66 -32.08 -1.06
N ALA A 374 24.06 -32.46 0.07
CA ALA A 374 23.95 -31.61 1.24
C ALA A 374 25.34 -31.21 1.71
N THR A 375 25.59 -29.90 1.78
CA THR A 375 26.91 -29.34 2.04
C THR A 375 26.79 -28.16 3.01
N GLY A 376 27.67 -28.14 4.01
CA GLY A 376 27.84 -27.08 4.98
C GLY A 376 29.25 -26.53 4.88
N VAL A 377 29.39 -25.22 4.79
CA VAL A 377 30.67 -24.52 4.68
C VAL A 377 30.71 -23.38 5.68
N MET A 378 31.79 -23.26 6.45
CA MET A 378 32.06 -22.12 7.30
C MET A 378 33.44 -21.55 6.96
N GLU A 379 33.49 -20.25 6.75
CA GLU A 379 34.72 -19.53 6.44
C GLU A 379 35.63 -19.37 7.68
N ILE A 380 36.93 -19.61 7.49
CA ILE A 380 38.00 -19.43 8.47
C ILE A 380 39.09 -18.54 7.85
N ASP A 381 39.77 -17.74 8.67
CA ASP A 381 40.95 -16.95 8.29
C ASP A 381 40.74 -16.08 7.05
N SER A 382 39.61 -15.36 6.98
CA SER A 382 39.26 -14.44 5.88
C SER A 382 39.31 -15.09 4.49
N GLY A 383 38.75 -16.30 4.38
CA GLY A 383 38.58 -17.00 3.11
C GLY A 383 39.75 -17.90 2.72
N LYS A 384 40.76 -18.04 3.59
CA LYS A 384 41.90 -18.91 3.32
C LYS A 384 41.57 -20.38 3.58
N TYR A 385 40.78 -20.67 4.60
CA TYR A 385 40.41 -22.03 5.00
C TYR A 385 38.92 -22.13 5.26
N TYR A 386 38.37 -23.34 5.17
CA TYR A 386 36.95 -23.58 5.36
C TYR A 386 36.71 -24.86 6.14
N ASN A 387 35.92 -24.77 7.20
CA ASN A 387 35.32 -25.95 7.81
C ASN A 387 34.21 -26.41 6.88
N GLN A 388 34.24 -27.68 6.48
CA GLN A 388 33.38 -28.25 5.46
C GLN A 388 32.79 -29.56 5.99
N ILE A 389 31.51 -29.77 5.73
CA ILE A 389 30.85 -31.05 5.99
C ILE A 389 29.88 -31.32 4.84
N GLY A 390 29.83 -32.55 4.33
CA GLY A 390 28.92 -32.88 3.25
C GLY A 390 28.60 -34.36 3.14
N GLY A 391 27.50 -34.66 2.46
CA GLY A 391 26.98 -36.02 2.29
C GLY A 391 25.70 -36.05 1.46
N THR A 392 24.96 -37.15 1.53
CA THR A 392 23.68 -37.28 0.82
C THR A 392 22.59 -36.43 1.46
N GLU A 393 22.49 -36.44 2.79
CA GLU A 393 21.49 -35.71 3.57
C GLU A 393 22.12 -34.99 4.77
N MET A 394 21.56 -33.84 5.15
CA MET A 394 21.95 -33.09 6.34
C MET A 394 20.74 -32.65 7.15
N PHE A 395 20.87 -32.72 8.48
CA PHE A 395 19.95 -32.19 9.47
C PHE A 395 20.71 -31.14 10.28
N ALA A 396 20.41 -29.86 10.07
CA ALA A 396 21.00 -28.74 10.80
C ALA A 396 20.03 -28.28 11.89
N TYR A 397 20.52 -28.10 13.11
CA TYR A 397 19.70 -27.72 14.28
C TYR A 397 20.06 -26.31 14.74
N PHE A 398 19.03 -25.57 15.15
CA PHE A 398 19.15 -24.16 15.49
C PHE A 398 18.56 -23.86 16.86
N VAL A 399 19.19 -22.93 17.58
CA VAL A 399 18.68 -22.36 18.83
C VAL A 399 18.72 -20.84 18.70
N LYS A 400 17.57 -20.17 18.83
CA LYS A 400 17.46 -18.69 18.65
C LYS A 400 18.06 -18.20 17.32
N ASN A 401 17.84 -18.95 16.24
CA ASN A 401 18.38 -18.70 14.89
C ASN A 401 19.90 -18.86 14.76
N GLU A 402 20.56 -19.48 15.73
CA GLU A 402 21.98 -19.80 15.70
C GLU A 402 22.19 -21.29 15.44
N LEU A 403 23.07 -21.62 14.50
CA LEU A 403 23.37 -23.00 14.14
C LEU A 403 24.20 -23.66 15.26
N THR A 404 23.64 -24.69 15.92
CA THR A 404 24.29 -25.34 17.08
C THR A 404 24.84 -26.72 16.76
N SER A 405 24.25 -27.43 15.81
CA SER A 405 24.78 -28.71 15.36
C SER A 405 24.30 -29.07 13.97
N ALA A 406 25.05 -29.93 13.29
CA ALA A 406 24.61 -30.55 12.05
C ALA A 406 24.93 -32.04 12.04
N LYS A 407 23.98 -32.84 11.60
CA LYS A 407 24.10 -34.27 11.37
C LYS A 407 24.11 -34.53 9.87
N VAL A 408 25.09 -35.24 9.36
CA VAL A 408 25.22 -35.59 7.95
C VAL A 408 25.24 -37.11 7.80
N ILE A 409 24.50 -37.62 6.82
CA ILE A 409 24.30 -39.06 6.58
C ILE A 409 24.55 -39.38 5.12
N GLY A 410 25.20 -40.52 4.88
CA GLY A 410 25.43 -41.09 3.56
C GLY A 410 26.65 -40.48 2.88
N ASN A 411 27.72 -41.28 2.74
CA ASN A 411 29.02 -40.83 2.23
C ASN A 411 29.48 -39.53 2.91
N ALA A 412 29.31 -39.46 4.24
CA ALA A 412 29.57 -38.24 4.99
C ALA A 412 31.08 -37.99 5.02
N GLN A 413 31.45 -36.76 4.69
CA GLN A 413 32.83 -36.27 4.67
C GLN A 413 32.91 -34.96 5.43
N THR A 414 34.00 -34.75 6.17
CA THR A 414 34.27 -33.50 6.87
C THR A 414 35.73 -33.09 6.70
N ILE A 415 35.95 -31.79 6.59
CA ILE A 415 37.24 -31.14 6.68
C ILE A 415 37.12 -30.06 7.74
N TYR A 416 37.90 -30.13 8.80
CA TYR A 416 37.91 -29.07 9.81
C TYR A 416 39.31 -28.79 10.34
N PHE A 417 39.51 -27.55 10.77
CA PHE A 417 40.80 -27.05 11.23
C PHE A 417 40.75 -26.87 12.75
N PRO A 418 41.23 -27.82 13.57
CA PRO A 418 41.19 -27.67 15.01
C PRO A 418 42.08 -26.50 15.49
N GLU A 419 41.57 -25.76 16.46
CA GLU A 419 42.33 -24.73 17.18
C GLU A 419 43.23 -25.37 18.25
N ASP A 420 44.40 -24.78 18.43
CA ASP A 420 45.30 -25.07 19.55
C ASP A 420 44.67 -24.43 20.81
N GLU A 421 44.17 -25.22 21.77
CA GLU A 421 43.64 -24.71 23.05
C GLU A 421 44.78 -24.13 23.91
N ASP A 422 45.38 -23.00 23.50
CA ASP A 422 46.23 -22.22 24.39
C ASP A 422 45.32 -21.33 25.25
N LYS A 423 44.86 -21.84 26.40
CA LYS A 423 44.02 -21.12 27.40
C LYS A 423 44.76 -19.97 28.12
N ASN A 424 45.77 -19.37 27.49
CA ASN A 424 46.39 -18.11 27.88
C ASN A 424 47.22 -17.56 26.71
N PRO A 425 46.82 -16.46 26.05
CA PRO A 425 47.67 -15.84 25.04
C PRO A 425 48.94 -15.32 25.73
N ARG A 426 50.08 -15.97 25.48
CA ARG A 426 51.38 -15.37 25.81
C ARG A 426 51.57 -14.16 24.90
N LEU A 427 51.78 -13.00 25.52
CA LEU A 427 52.21 -11.78 24.84
C LEU A 427 53.41 -12.12 23.92
N PRO A 428 53.43 -11.61 22.67
CA PRO A 428 54.59 -11.79 21.82
C PRO A 428 55.82 -11.14 22.48
N ASP A 429 56.89 -11.91 22.61
CA ASP A 429 58.19 -11.39 23.02
C ASP A 429 58.66 -10.33 22.01
N SER A 430 59.01 -9.16 22.54
CA SER A 430 59.64 -8.00 21.89
C SER A 430 58.75 -6.99 21.13
N ILE A 431 58.27 -5.98 21.87
CA ILE A 431 58.15 -4.61 21.37
C ILE A 431 59.30 -3.81 22.00
N GLN A 432 60.28 -3.40 21.20
CA GLN A 432 61.30 -2.42 21.61
C GLN A 432 60.60 -1.06 21.82
N PRO A 433 60.93 -0.28 22.87
CA PRO A 433 60.31 1.02 23.10
C PRO A 433 60.71 2.01 21.99
N ILE A 434 59.73 2.62 21.33
CA ILE A 434 59.94 3.78 20.48
C ILE A 434 60.03 5.01 21.38
N ASP A 435 61.20 5.67 21.36
CA ASP A 435 61.49 6.93 22.03
C ASP A 435 60.57 8.05 21.48
N SER A 436 59.78 8.66 22.37
CA SER A 436 58.77 9.66 22.05
C SER A 436 59.30 11.10 21.94
N THR A 437 60.61 11.30 21.71
CA THR A 437 61.20 12.65 21.72
C THR A 437 61.81 13.15 20.40
N LYS A 438 61.42 12.63 19.24
CA LYS A 438 61.78 13.25 17.94
C LYS A 438 60.58 13.60 17.09
N THR A 439 60.12 14.82 17.35
CA THR A 439 59.27 15.69 16.53
C THR A 439 59.79 15.78 15.09
N THR A 440 58.91 15.76 14.07
CA THR A 440 58.51 16.96 13.29
C THR A 440 57.39 16.56 12.31
N ILE A 441 56.28 17.29 12.38
CA ILE A 441 55.14 17.20 11.46
C ILE A 441 55.44 18.12 10.27
N PRO A 442 55.35 17.65 9.01
CA PRO A 442 55.16 18.54 7.88
C PRO A 442 53.66 18.69 7.57
N ASP A 443 53.23 19.95 7.47
CA ASP A 443 51.90 20.38 7.07
C ASP A 443 51.43 19.70 5.77
N LEU A 444 50.18 19.21 5.76
CA LEU A 444 49.48 18.83 4.53
C LEU A 444 48.24 19.71 4.36
N ASP A 445 48.33 20.48 3.29
CA ASP A 445 47.40 21.47 2.76
C ASP A 445 46.04 20.84 2.41
N PHE A 446 44.96 21.46 2.87
CA PHE A 446 43.59 21.08 2.52
C PHE A 446 43.10 21.92 1.33
N THR A 447 42.92 21.30 0.16
CA THR A 447 42.15 21.91 -0.94
C THR A 447 41.02 21.02 -1.44
N SER A 448 39.83 21.27 -0.85
CA SER A 448 38.50 21.39 -1.48
C SER A 448 37.76 20.16 -2.07
N PRO A 449 36.40 20.21 -2.14
CA PRO A 449 35.51 19.08 -1.84
C PRO A 449 34.71 18.54 -3.03
N SER A 450 33.99 17.44 -2.81
CA SER A 450 32.86 17.01 -3.65
C SER A 450 31.58 16.84 -2.80
N PRO A 451 30.39 17.07 -3.39
CA PRO A 451 29.17 17.42 -2.67
C PRO A 451 28.33 16.20 -2.29
N ILE A 452 27.70 16.29 -1.11
CA ILE A 452 26.60 15.42 -0.68
C ILE A 452 25.30 16.18 -0.91
N ASP A 453 24.50 15.66 -1.84
CA ASP A 453 23.05 15.87 -1.96
C ASP A 453 22.46 14.46 -2.10
N SER A 454 21.32 14.05 -1.59
CA SER A 454 20.32 14.56 -0.66
C SER A 454 19.17 13.55 -0.77
N LEU A 455 18.72 12.89 0.30
CA LEU A 455 17.39 12.25 0.39
C LEU A 455 16.92 12.19 1.87
N PRO A 456 15.60 12.17 2.13
CA PRO A 456 14.98 13.04 3.15
C PRO A 456 14.95 12.44 4.56
N VAL A 457 15.05 13.34 5.54
CA VAL A 457 14.81 13.07 6.98
C VAL A 457 13.34 13.38 7.29
N PHE A 458 12.62 12.39 7.84
CA PHE A 458 11.31 12.61 8.45
C PHE A 458 11.51 13.18 9.86
N ASN A 459 10.91 14.35 10.12
CA ASN A 459 10.85 14.95 11.45
C ASN A 459 9.65 14.39 12.21
N GLU A 460 9.92 13.69 13.32
CA GLU A 460 8.92 13.52 14.37
C GLU A 460 9.00 14.72 15.33
N THR A 461 7.97 15.55 15.30
CA THR A 461 7.66 16.48 16.38
C THR A 461 6.69 15.79 17.33
N ASP A 462 7.15 15.46 18.53
CA ASP A 462 6.33 15.68 19.72
C ASP A 462 7.22 15.96 20.93
N SER A 463 7.14 17.21 21.39
CA SER A 463 7.89 17.76 22.51
C SER A 463 7.09 17.58 23.81
N MET A 464 7.59 16.76 24.74
CA MET A 464 7.24 16.87 26.15
C MET A 464 8.39 17.51 26.91
N GLN A 465 8.11 18.67 27.51
CA GLN A 465 9.05 19.44 28.32
C GLN A 465 9.26 18.79 29.69
N VAL A 466 10.52 18.72 30.13
CA VAL A 466 10.87 18.64 31.56
C VAL A 466 12.04 19.62 31.80
N GLU A 467 11.81 20.54 32.73
CA GLU A 467 12.73 21.57 33.24
C GLU A 467 14.03 20.99 33.81
N LEU A 468 15.16 21.65 33.52
CA LEU A 468 16.43 21.46 34.22
C LEU A 468 16.60 22.57 35.27
N GLN A 469 16.92 22.19 36.50
CA GLN A 469 17.53 23.07 37.51
C GLN A 469 18.90 22.48 37.90
N PRO A 470 19.97 23.30 38.01
CA PRO A 470 21.32 22.84 38.28
C PRO A 470 21.65 22.93 39.78
N THR A 471 22.28 21.88 40.30
CA THR A 471 23.42 21.86 41.23
C THR A 471 23.37 20.59 42.05
N ASP A 472 24.36 19.71 41.89
CA ASP A 472 25.31 19.47 42.98
C ASP A 472 26.50 18.63 42.49
N THR A 473 27.66 19.10 42.93
CA THR A 473 29.02 18.58 42.73
C THR A 473 29.15 17.09 43.00
N LEU A 474 29.66 16.34 42.02
CA LEU A 474 30.11 14.96 42.19
C LEU A 474 31.62 14.91 42.43
N THR A 475 31.98 14.45 43.63
CA THR A 475 33.31 13.99 44.02
C THR A 475 33.75 12.82 43.12
N ILE A 476 34.96 12.94 42.57
CA ILE A 476 35.64 11.88 41.83
C ILE A 476 36.05 10.79 42.83
N ASN A 477 35.37 9.65 42.81
CA ASN A 477 35.88 8.40 43.36
C ASN A 477 36.09 7.42 42.20
N ASP A 478 37.28 6.82 42.22
CA ASP A 478 37.79 5.78 41.32
C ASP A 478 36.73 4.75 40.89
N THR A 479 36.51 4.66 39.57
CA THR A 479 36.22 3.43 38.80
C THR A 479 35.97 3.82 37.33
N LEU A 480 37.03 4.24 36.65
CA LEU A 480 37.04 4.45 35.19
C LEU A 480 38.26 3.71 34.60
N THR A 481 38.30 2.41 34.82
CA THR A 481 39.20 1.48 34.12
C THR A 481 38.47 0.16 33.87
N ASP A 482 37.42 0.22 33.08
CA ASP A 482 36.89 -0.87 32.26
C ASP A 482 35.82 -0.21 31.38
N SER A 483 36.06 0.18 30.14
CA SER A 483 36.11 -0.76 29.03
C SER A 483 36.28 0.02 27.72
N LEU A 484 37.48 0.54 27.50
CA LEU A 484 38.03 0.86 26.17
C LEU A 484 39.23 -0.07 25.92
N ALA A 485 39.05 -1.36 26.18
CA ALA A 485 39.98 -2.36 25.71
C ALA A 485 39.87 -2.37 24.18
N LEU A 486 40.89 -1.83 23.49
CA LEU A 486 41.21 -2.29 22.14
C LEU A 486 41.19 -3.82 22.20
N LYS A 487 40.22 -4.47 21.55
CA LYS A 487 40.26 -5.92 21.35
C LYS A 487 41.56 -6.21 20.63
N GLN A 488 42.56 -6.71 21.36
CA GLN A 488 43.79 -7.20 20.76
C GLN A 488 43.39 -8.27 19.74
N PRO A 489 44.06 -8.34 18.57
CA PRO A 489 43.81 -9.41 17.62
C PRO A 489 44.09 -10.74 18.32
N VAL A 490 43.05 -11.55 18.54
CA VAL A 490 43.20 -12.92 19.02
C VAL A 490 43.82 -13.71 17.86
N VAL A 491 45.10 -14.03 17.98
CA VAL A 491 45.78 -14.90 17.01
C VAL A 491 45.35 -16.33 17.31
N ILE A 492 44.35 -16.81 16.58
CA ILE A 492 43.92 -18.21 16.64
C ILE A 492 44.98 -19.05 15.94
N LYS A 493 45.67 -19.92 16.69
CA LYS A 493 46.64 -20.84 16.14
C LYS A 493 45.94 -22.16 15.81
N ARG A 494 46.03 -22.61 14.56
CA ARG A 494 45.42 -23.87 14.09
C ARG A 494 46.50 -24.96 14.00
N MET A 495 46.21 -26.17 14.47
CA MET A 495 47.19 -27.27 14.51
C MET A 495 47.43 -27.90 13.13
N GLY A 496 46.40 -27.91 12.27
CA GLY A 496 46.41 -28.57 10.98
C GLY A 496 45.00 -28.72 10.41
N MET A 497 44.84 -29.62 9.46
CA MET A 497 43.58 -29.96 8.81
C MET A 497 43.24 -31.43 9.07
N ASN A 498 42.07 -31.68 9.66
CA ASN A 498 41.50 -33.01 9.79
C ASN A 498 40.57 -33.27 8.62
N ARG A 499 40.77 -34.37 7.90
CA ARG A 499 39.88 -34.87 6.86
C ARG A 499 39.36 -36.25 7.25
N PHE A 500 38.05 -36.42 7.34
CA PHE A 500 37.42 -37.67 7.78
C PHE A 500 36.23 -38.06 6.90
N TYR A 501 36.00 -39.35 6.80
CA TYR A 501 34.89 -40.01 6.13
C TYR A 501 34.20 -40.97 7.11
N ALA A 502 32.87 -41.04 7.07
CA ALA A 502 32.08 -41.99 7.85
C ALA A 502 30.70 -42.21 7.20
N SER A 503 29.92 -43.19 7.67
CA SER A 503 28.52 -43.31 7.27
C SER A 503 27.69 -42.13 7.80
N GLU A 504 27.98 -41.69 9.02
CA GLU A 504 27.32 -40.57 9.69
C GLU A 504 28.33 -39.70 10.46
N ILE A 505 28.21 -38.39 10.33
CA ILE A 505 29.02 -37.40 11.05
C ILE A 505 28.10 -36.42 11.76
N LYS A 506 28.40 -36.11 13.02
CA LYS A 506 27.76 -35.02 13.77
C LYS A 506 28.80 -33.97 14.13
N ILE A 507 28.49 -32.71 13.86
CA ILE A 507 29.29 -31.56 14.27
C ILE A 507 28.51 -30.74 15.29
N TYR A 508 29.23 -30.24 16.29
CA TYR A 508 28.71 -29.38 17.34
C TYR A 508 29.40 -28.01 17.25
N LEU A 509 28.60 -26.96 17.36
CA LEU A 509 28.99 -25.58 17.15
C LEU A 509 28.61 -24.75 18.37
N ASP A 510 29.49 -23.83 18.74
CA ASP A 510 29.21 -22.75 19.68
C ASP A 510 29.63 -21.43 19.05
N SER A 511 28.68 -20.49 18.95
CA SER A 511 28.94 -19.14 18.43
C SER A 511 29.64 -19.12 17.05
N GLY A 512 29.35 -20.11 16.21
CA GLY A 512 29.92 -20.26 14.86
C GLY A 512 31.28 -20.98 14.79
N GLU A 513 31.82 -21.47 15.91
CA GLU A 513 33.06 -22.26 15.95
C GLU A 513 32.78 -23.73 16.26
N VAL A 514 33.60 -24.62 15.70
CA VAL A 514 33.46 -26.07 15.88
C VAL A 514 34.04 -26.49 17.23
N ILE A 515 33.18 -26.93 18.15
CA ILE A 515 33.57 -27.40 19.49
C ILE A 515 33.73 -28.93 19.57
N GLY A 516 33.18 -29.67 18.60
CA GLY A 516 33.28 -31.12 18.59
C GLY A 516 32.76 -31.78 17.32
N VAL A 517 33.31 -32.95 17.00
CA VAL A 517 32.87 -33.79 15.88
C VAL A 517 32.81 -35.23 16.35
N THR A 518 31.69 -35.90 16.06
CA THR A 518 31.49 -37.33 16.34
C THR A 518 31.29 -38.10 15.04
N TYR A 519 31.99 -39.22 14.90
CA TYR A 519 31.95 -40.09 13.73
C TYR A 519 31.27 -41.41 14.08
N TYR A 520 30.40 -41.89 13.20
CA TYR A 520 29.68 -43.14 13.39
C TYR A 520 29.84 -44.03 12.16
N GLU A 521 30.15 -45.30 12.44
CA GLU A 521 30.33 -46.39 11.48
C GLU A 521 31.44 -46.14 10.43
N GLN A 522 32.49 -46.96 10.52
CA GLN A 522 33.63 -46.95 9.59
C GLN A 522 34.32 -45.57 9.46
N PRO A 523 34.73 -44.92 10.56
CA PRO A 523 35.49 -43.69 10.47
C PRO A 523 36.86 -43.95 9.86
N ASP A 524 37.17 -43.26 8.76
CA ASP A 524 38.50 -43.22 8.14
C ASP A 524 38.93 -41.76 7.99
N GLY A 525 40.19 -41.44 8.29
CA GLY A 525 40.62 -40.05 8.27
C GLY A 525 42.12 -39.83 8.39
N VAL A 526 42.53 -38.64 7.95
CA VAL A 526 43.92 -38.22 7.88
C VAL A 526 44.05 -36.82 8.46
N PHE A 527 45.08 -36.62 9.30
CA PHE A 527 45.48 -35.31 9.79
C PHE A 527 46.68 -34.78 8.97
N TYR A 528 46.56 -33.56 8.49
CA TYR A 528 47.61 -32.85 7.77
C TYR A 528 48.10 -31.65 8.60
N PRO A 529 49.36 -31.64 9.06
CA PRO A 529 49.97 -30.43 9.61
C PRO A 529 49.87 -29.25 8.63
N MET A 530 49.75 -28.01 9.13
CA MET A 530 49.50 -26.81 8.30
C MET A 530 50.47 -26.63 7.13
N ASP A 531 51.74 -27.01 7.31
CA ASP A 531 52.82 -26.93 6.32
C ASP A 531 52.77 -28.06 5.26
N LYS A 532 51.96 -29.10 5.48
CA LYS A 532 51.86 -30.30 4.63
C LYS A 532 50.49 -30.49 3.97
N ILE A 533 49.62 -29.49 4.04
CA ILE A 533 48.29 -29.56 3.43
C ILE A 533 48.43 -29.48 1.89
N ASN A 534 48.10 -30.57 1.19
CA ASN A 534 47.97 -30.56 -0.26
C ASN A 534 46.72 -29.74 -0.67
N LYS A 535 46.87 -28.85 -1.66
CA LYS A 535 45.75 -28.04 -2.19
C LYS A 535 44.58 -28.88 -2.69
N GLU A 536 44.83 -30.05 -3.27
CA GLU A 536 43.79 -30.94 -3.78
C GLU A 536 42.96 -31.58 -2.64
N GLU A 537 43.55 -31.73 -1.46
CA GLU A 537 42.93 -32.33 -0.28
C GLU A 537 42.20 -31.31 0.61
N GLN A 538 42.28 -30.02 0.28
CA GLN A 538 41.66 -28.94 1.07
C GLN A 538 40.14 -28.88 0.96
N PHE A 539 39.56 -29.55 -0.02
CA PHE A 539 38.14 -29.44 -0.33
C PHE A 539 37.46 -30.80 -0.40
N ILE A 540 36.22 -30.84 0.09
CA ILE A 540 35.35 -31.99 -0.08
C ILE A 540 34.91 -32.12 -1.55
N GLN A 541 34.40 -33.29 -1.94
CA GLN A 541 33.84 -33.43 -3.29
C GLN A 541 32.68 -32.45 -3.52
N HIS A 542 32.63 -31.85 -4.71
CA HIS A 542 31.62 -30.84 -5.10
C HIS A 542 31.61 -29.56 -4.27
N PHE A 543 32.73 -29.22 -3.62
CA PHE A 543 32.87 -27.97 -2.90
C PHE A 543 32.68 -26.75 -3.80
N SER A 544 31.98 -25.75 -3.26
CA SER A 544 31.86 -24.41 -3.79
C SER A 544 31.62 -23.45 -2.63
N THR A 545 31.84 -22.15 -2.83
CA THR A 545 31.44 -21.11 -1.87
C THR A 545 30.50 -20.13 -2.55
N ASN A 546 29.42 -19.74 -1.90
CA ASN A 546 28.43 -18.83 -2.45
C ASN A 546 28.24 -17.57 -1.58
N PHE A 547 29.20 -17.25 -0.70
CA PHE A 547 29.14 -16.07 0.17
C PHE A 547 28.92 -14.74 -0.57
N ALA A 548 29.29 -14.65 -1.85
CA ALA A 548 29.02 -13.48 -2.69
C ALA A 548 27.53 -13.32 -3.07
N LEU A 549 26.77 -14.41 -3.09
CA LEU A 549 25.32 -14.42 -3.37
C LEU A 549 24.49 -14.12 -2.12
N ARG A 550 25.10 -14.11 -0.93
CA ARG A 550 24.42 -13.87 0.34
C ARG A 550 23.88 -12.44 0.37
N PRO A 551 22.55 -12.24 0.47
CA PRO A 551 21.98 -10.91 0.69
C PRO A 551 22.55 -10.28 1.96
N LYS A 552 22.99 -9.02 1.90
CA LYS A 552 23.55 -8.29 3.06
C LYS A 552 22.62 -7.20 3.58
N SER A 553 21.63 -6.85 2.79
CA SER A 553 20.63 -5.82 3.08
C SER A 553 19.32 -6.13 2.35
N VAL A 554 18.25 -5.46 2.75
CA VAL A 554 16.95 -5.52 2.05
C VAL A 554 17.08 -5.07 0.59
N ALA A 555 17.94 -4.08 0.32
CA ALA A 555 18.19 -3.60 -1.04
C ALA A 555 18.82 -4.66 -1.97
N ASP A 556 19.49 -5.67 -1.41
CA ASP A 556 20.06 -6.76 -2.21
C ASP A 556 19.00 -7.77 -2.69
N LEU A 557 17.80 -7.74 -2.09
CA LEU A 557 16.70 -8.60 -2.51
C LEU A 557 16.16 -8.23 -3.89
N LEU A 558 16.22 -6.94 -4.25
CA LEU A 558 15.67 -6.39 -5.49
C LEU A 558 16.72 -6.26 -6.62
N LYS A 559 17.97 -6.65 -6.37
CA LYS A 559 19.03 -6.65 -7.39
C LYS A 559 18.99 -7.96 -8.14
N ASP A 560 19.15 -7.94 -9.46
CA ASP A 560 19.23 -9.14 -10.30
C ASP A 560 20.35 -10.10 -9.88
#